data_AF-A0A4Q1JI46-F1
#
_entry.id   AF-A0A4Q1JI46-F1
#
_cell.length_a   1.000
_cell.length_b   1.000
_cell.length_c   1.000
_cell.angle_alpha   90.00
_cell.angle_beta   90.00
_cell.angle_gamma   90.00
#
_symmetry.space_group_name_H-M   'P 1'
#
loop_
_entity.id
_entity.type
_entity.pdbx_description
1 polymer ?
#
loop_
_entity_poly.entity_id
_entity_poly.type
_entity_poly.pdbx_seq_one_letter_code
_entity_poly.pdbx_strand_id
1 'polypeptide(L)' 'MNIILKGIGCIKELVDQDELTLSEIAYLMDYSSVQYLSAQFHKMTGESVSEYKKSRLKNKKCLNALY' A
#
# COMPACT_ATOMS: atom_id res chain seq x y z
N MET A 1 -14.16 -13.50 11.58
CA MET A 1 -12.87 -13.32 10.87
C MET A 1 -12.89 -11.92 10.26
N ASN A 2 -12.16 -10.96 10.83
CA ASN A 2 -12.30 -9.53 10.50
C ASN A 2 -11.93 -9.25 9.03
N ILE A 3 -12.93 -8.99 8.20
CA ILE A 3 -12.80 -8.67 6.75
C ILE A 3 -11.80 -7.52 6.52
N ILE A 4 -11.70 -6.61 7.48
CA ILE A 4 -10.82 -5.43 7.44
C ILE A 4 -9.33 -5.81 7.53
N LEU A 5 -8.95 -6.83 8.32
CA LEU A 5 -7.55 -7.27 8.45
C LEU A 5 -7.06 -7.98 7.18
N LYS A 6 -7.94 -8.74 6.50
CA LYS A 6 -7.62 -9.36 5.21
C LYS A 6 -7.34 -8.31 4.13
N GLY A 7 -8.09 -7.20 4.14
CA GLY A 7 -7.89 -6.11 3.17
C GLY A 7 -6.51 -5.45 3.27
N ILE A 8 -6.03 -5.17 4.48
CA ILE A 8 -4.73 -4.50 4.68
C ILE A 8 -3.54 -5.36 4.27
N GLY A 9 -3.59 -6.68 4.54
CA GLY A 9 -2.55 -7.61 4.09
C GLY A 9 -2.42 -7.61 2.57
N CYS A 10 -3.56 -7.72 1.86
CA CYS A 10 -3.60 -7.68 0.40
C CYS A 10 -3.10 -6.34 -0.16
N ILE A 11 -3.49 -5.21 0.44
CA ILE A 11 -2.98 -3.88 0.00
C ILE A 11 -1.46 -3.80 0.14
N LYS A 12 -0.88 -4.32 1.23
CA LYS A 12 0.58 -4.34 1.40
C LYS A 12 1.27 -5.19 0.34
N GLU A 13 0.74 -6.37 0.04
CA GLU A 13 1.28 -7.23 -1.03
C GLU A 13 1.23 -6.53 -2.39
N LEU A 14 0.10 -5.91 -2.75
CA LEU A 14 -0.06 -5.17 -4.01
C LEU A 14 0.90 -3.98 -4.11
N VAL A 15 1.13 -3.25 -3.01
CA VAL A 15 2.11 -2.15 -2.99
C VAL A 15 3.54 -2.65 -3.07
N ASP A 16 3.86 -3.79 -2.45
CA ASP A 16 5.20 -4.38 -2.46
C ASP A 16 5.59 -4.88 -3.87
N GLN A 17 4.62 -5.34 -4.68
CA GLN A 17 4.83 -5.65 -6.10
C GLN A 17 5.29 -4.43 -6.91
N ASP A 18 4.95 -3.21 -6.47
CA ASP A 18 5.30 -1.92 -7.13
C ASP A 18 4.75 -1.75 -8.56
N GLU A 19 4.00 -2.73 -9.09
CA GLU A 19 3.38 -2.70 -10.43
C GLU A 19 2.10 -1.86 -10.49
N LEU A 20 1.46 -1.61 -9.34
CA LEU A 20 0.19 -0.89 -9.27
C LEU A 20 0.34 0.51 -8.66
N THR A 21 -0.45 1.43 -9.19
CA THR A 21 -0.68 2.76 -8.63
C THR A 21 -1.73 2.70 -7.51
N LEU A 22 -1.75 3.74 -6.67
CA LEU A 22 -2.73 3.84 -5.58
C LEU A 22 -4.17 3.86 -6.07
N SER A 23 -4.41 4.42 -7.26
CA SER A 23 -5.72 4.45 -7.90
C SER A 23 -6.16 3.07 -8.35
N GLU A 24 -5.26 2.27 -8.93
CA GLU A 24 -5.55 0.89 -9.32
C GLU A 24 -5.79 0.00 -8.11
N ILE A 25 -5.01 0.18 -7.03
CA ILE A 25 -5.24 -0.54 -5.77
C ILE A 25 -6.59 -0.16 -5.16
N ALA A 26 -6.96 1.12 -5.17
CA ALA A 26 -8.28 1.56 -4.70
C ALA A 26 -9.40 0.93 -5.53
N TYR A 27 -9.27 0.91 -6.85
CA TYR A 27 -10.23 0.28 -7.75
C TYR A 27 -10.35 -1.23 -7.52
N LEU A 28 -9.23 -1.96 -7.43
CA LEU A 28 -9.21 -3.41 -7.20
C LEU A 28 -9.81 -3.82 -5.86
N MET A 29 -9.67 -2.96 -4.85
CA MET A 29 -10.17 -3.19 -3.50
C MET A 29 -11.56 -2.57 -3.27
N ASP A 30 -12.24 -2.11 -4.33
CA ASP A 30 -13.58 -1.52 -4.31
C ASP A 30 -13.72 -0.29 -3.40
N TYR A 31 -12.65 0.49 -3.27
CA TYR A 31 -12.68 1.77 -2.56
C TYR A 31 -13.24 2.86 -3.47
N SER A 32 -14.22 3.60 -2.94
CA SER A 32 -14.84 4.74 -3.62
C SER A 32 -13.87 5.88 -3.93
N SER A 33 -12.73 5.95 -3.24
CA SER A 33 -11.67 6.94 -3.51
C SER A 33 -10.33 6.49 -2.93
N VAL A 34 -9.26 7.03 -3.50
CA VAL A 34 -7.89 6.88 -2.97
C VAL A 34 -7.77 7.47 -1.56
N GLN A 35 -8.53 8.53 -1.26
CA GLN A 35 -8.54 9.16 0.06
C GLN A 35 -9.13 8.22 1.12
N TYR A 36 -10.23 7.52 0.81
CA TYR A 36 -10.83 6.55 1.72
C TYR A 36 -9.91 5.34 1.95
N LEU A 37 -9.29 4.82 0.89
CA LEU A 37 -8.24 3.79 0.98
C LEU A 37 -7.10 4.25 1.89
N SER A 38 -6.58 5.46 1.65
CA SER A 38 -5.46 6.01 2.41
C SER A 38 -5.80 6.20 3.88
N ALA A 39 -7.00 6.68 4.21
CA ALA A 39 -7.44 6.85 5.59
C ALA A 39 -7.59 5.52 6.33
N GLN A 40 -8.17 4.50 5.69
CA GLN A 40 -8.31 3.16 6.27
C GLN A 40 -6.94 2.50 6.44
N PHE A 41 -6.07 2.60 5.45
CA PHE A 41 -4.72 2.05 5.51
C PHE A 41 -3.89 2.73 6.60
N HIS A 42 -3.94 4.06 6.71
CA HIS A 42 -3.27 4.81 7.76
C HIS A 42 -3.77 4.44 9.15
N LYS A 43 -5.09 4.32 9.34
CA LYS A 43 -5.67 3.89 10.62
C LYS A 43 -5.16 2.52 11.07
N MET A 44 -4.84 1.64 10.12
CA MET A 44 -4.42 0.26 10.39
C MET A 44 -2.90 0.08 10.45
N THR A 45 -2.13 0.91 9.75
CA THR A 45 -0.68 0.73 9.59
C THR A 45 0.15 1.86 10.21
N GLY A 46 -0.47 2.99 10.55
CA GLY A 46 0.20 4.18 11.06
C GLY A 46 0.80 5.08 9.98
N GLU A 47 0.73 4.71 8.71
CA GLU A 47 1.28 5.47 7.58
C GLU A 47 0.33 5.42 6.37
N SER A 48 0.36 6.44 5.50
CA SER A 48 -0.41 6.39 4.26
C SER A 48 0.18 5.39 3.28
N VAL A 49 -0.64 4.90 2.33
CA VAL A 49 -0.16 3.98 1.29
C VAL A 49 0.98 4.60 0.46
N SER A 50 0.93 5.91 0.22
CA SER A 50 1.98 6.68 -0.46
C SER A 50 3.31 6.67 0.31
N GLU A 51 3.25 6.88 1.63
CA GLU A 51 4.43 6.87 2.50
C GLU A 51 5.04 5.48 2.56
N TYR A 52 4.19 4.46 2.71
CA TYR A 52 4.59 3.06 2.66
C TYR A 52 5.30 2.72 1.34
N LYS A 53 4.72 3.11 0.20
CA LYS A 53 5.32 2.91 -1.13
C LYS A 53 6.67 3.62 -1.25
N LYS A 54 6.79 4.87 -0.80
CA LYS A 54 8.06 5.62 -0.80
C LYS A 54 9.12 4.96 0.08
N SER A 55 8.74 4.47 1.26
CA SER A 55 9.63 3.73 2.16
C SER A 55 10.16 2.46 1.50
N ARG A 56 9.29 1.69 0.84
CA ARG A 56 9.68 0.48 0.09
C ARG A 56 10.60 0.77 -1.10
N LEU A 57 10.30 1.80 -1.89
CA LEU A 57 11.17 2.24 -2.98
C LEU A 57 12.54 2.68 -2.49
N LYS A 58 12.62 3.39 -1.35
CA LYS A 58 13.89 3.77 -0.73
C LYS A 58 14.69 2.54 -0.30
N ASN A 59 14.03 1.54 0.29
CA ASN A 59 14.64 0.27 0.68
C ASN A 59 15.14 -0.53 -0.54
N LYS A 60 14.33 -0.63 -1.61
CA LYS A 60 14.73 -1.28 -2.89
C LYS A 60 15.93 -0.56 -3.54
N LYS A 61 15.94 0.78 -3.55
CA LYS A 61 17.08 1.57 -4.06
C LYS A 61 18.36 1.37 -3.25
N CYS A 62 18.25 1.24 -1.92
CA CYS A 62 19.41 0.96 -1.07
C CYS A 62 19.99 -0.43 -1.34
N LEU A 63 19.14 -1.43 -1.52
CA LEU A 63 19.55 -2.80 -1.89
C LEU A 63 20.22 -2.86 -3.27
N ASN A 64 19.66 -2.17 -4.26
CA ASN A 64 20.24 -2.11 -5.61
C ASN A 64 21.54 -1.31 -5.68
N ALA A 65 21.86 -0.47 -4.69
CA ALA A 65 23.12 0.28 -4.64
C ALA A 65 24.27 -0.51 -3.99
N LEU A 66 24.01 -1.73 -3.52
CA LEU A 66 24.99 -2.64 -2.91
C LEU A 66 25.48 -3.75 -3.87
N TYR A 67 25.11 -3.67 -5.15
CA TYR A 67 25.54 -4.55 -6.25
C TYR A 67 25.99 -3.72 -7.45
#